data_AF-A0A2V2LKP6-F1
#
_entry.id   AF-A0A2V2LKP6-F1
#
_cell.length_a   1.000
_cell.length_b   1.000
_cell.length_c   1.000
_cell.angle_alpha   90.00
_cell.angle_beta   90.00
_cell.angle_gamma   90.00
#
_symmetry.space_group_name_H-M   'P 1'
#
loop_
_entity.id
_entity.type
_entity.pdbx_description
1 polymer ?
#
loop_
_entity_poly.entity_id
_entity_poly.type
_entity_poly.pdbx_seq_one_letter_code
_entity_poly.pdbx_strand_id
1 'polypeptide(L)'
;MYWRNQRRPLRTYRRLKMREFAIEGDFDPEDLSHPAEEGFPQEVTSFTRLNPYNAVIRSAALQLAPIVPDVETRVRLERLAQHLPYQPRPPRLHDRRLPSRSRSWQPTFDLSLDILRGLGGAYDPKNALAPGYIMQTWQVWEQLISLSLRSVFSPKSVVLQAQHKLGTRRVGRAVKDLHVYPDAIVSVGTEGDLRKIIVDAKYKGHVERGTTGISNADIYEALAFSRATGISDAVLVYPRPVDGVPSALDEVGHAKEFARVVADGVTLRAVELGVCGISRRGGLKRFSEAFAGAL
;
A
#
# COMPACT_ATOMS: atom_id res chain seq x y z
N MET A 1 -13.60 0.35 -8.24
CA MET A 1 -12.65 0.20 -9.36
C MET A 1 -13.22 -0.65 -10.49
N TYR A 2 -13.71 -1.86 -10.20
CA TYR A 2 -14.37 -2.77 -11.15
C TYR A 2 -15.34 -2.09 -12.14
N TRP A 3 -16.39 -1.41 -11.63
CA TRP A 3 -17.44 -0.81 -12.46
C TRP A 3 -16.95 0.29 -13.42
N ARG A 4 -15.81 0.94 -13.13
CA ARG A 4 -15.21 1.92 -14.04
C ARG A 4 -14.67 1.26 -15.31
N ASN A 5 -14.18 0.02 -15.19
CA ASN A 5 -13.59 -0.72 -16.30
C ASN A 5 -14.58 -1.63 -17.04
N GLN A 6 -15.85 -1.72 -16.61
CA GLN A 6 -16.84 -2.65 -17.15
C GLN A 6 -17.05 -2.55 -18.68
N ARG A 7 -16.85 -1.35 -19.25
CA ARG A 7 -16.98 -1.09 -20.69
C ARG A 7 -15.96 -1.87 -21.53
N ARG A 8 -14.83 -2.29 -20.92
CA ARG A 8 -13.80 -3.11 -21.54
C ARG A 8 -13.57 -4.35 -20.67
N PRO A 9 -14.46 -5.35 -20.73
CA PRO A 9 -14.40 -6.50 -19.84
C PRO A 9 -13.11 -7.30 -20.04
N LEU A 10 -12.60 -7.88 -18.96
CA LEU A 10 -11.49 -8.83 -19.03
C LEU A 10 -11.90 -10.09 -19.77
N ARG A 11 -11.37 -10.24 -20.98
CA ARG A 11 -11.57 -11.39 -21.85
C ARG A 11 -10.23 -11.93 -22.32
N THR A 12 -10.14 -13.24 -22.46
CA THR A 12 -8.97 -13.92 -23.01
C THR A 12 -9.42 -14.96 -24.02
N TYR A 13 -8.58 -15.23 -25.01
CA TYR A 13 -8.81 -16.33 -25.93
C TYR A 13 -8.64 -17.66 -25.19
N ARG A 14 -9.55 -18.59 -25.46
CA ARG A 14 -9.49 -19.97 -24.97
C ARG A 14 -9.92 -20.88 -26.12
N ARG A 15 -9.19 -21.99 -26.30
CA ARG A 15 -9.64 -23.08 -27.18
C ARG A 15 -10.66 -23.93 -26.45
N LEU A 16 -11.81 -24.10 -27.09
CA LEU A 16 -12.91 -24.93 -26.61
C LEU A 16 -13.03 -26.12 -27.56
N LYS A 17 -13.08 -27.32 -27.00
CA LYS A 17 -13.43 -28.52 -27.76
C LYS A 17 -14.95 -28.61 -27.78
N MET A 18 -15.53 -28.62 -28.96
CA MET A 18 -16.97 -28.65 -29.19
C MET A 18 -17.29 -29.74 -30.22
N ARG A 19 -18.53 -30.24 -30.18
CA ARG A 19 -19.08 -31.17 -31.16
C ARG A 19 -20.38 -30.58 -31.65
N GLU A 20 -20.39 -30.13 -32.90
CA GLU A 20 -21.54 -29.49 -33.51
C GLU A 20 -21.55 -29.79 -35.02
N PHE A 21 -22.74 -29.74 -35.63
CA PHE A 21 -22.89 -29.92 -37.07
C PHE A 21 -22.45 -28.70 -37.89
N ALA A 22 -22.43 -27.52 -37.26
CA ALA A 22 -21.92 -26.30 -37.88
C ALA A 22 -20.39 -26.26 -37.77
N ILE A 23 -19.71 -25.91 -38.85
CA ILE A 23 -18.25 -25.78 -38.88
C ILE A 23 -17.89 -24.32 -38.55
N GLU A 24 -17.29 -24.09 -37.38
CA GLU A 24 -16.84 -22.76 -36.94
C GLU A 24 -15.33 -22.72 -36.65
N GLY A 25 -14.78 -23.80 -36.07
CA GLY A 25 -13.39 -23.89 -35.62
C GLY A 25 -12.50 -24.77 -36.49
N ASP A 26 -11.36 -25.12 -35.92
CA ASP A 26 -10.43 -26.09 -36.52
C ASP A 26 -11.01 -27.50 -36.34
N PHE A 27 -11.09 -28.29 -37.41
CA PHE A 27 -11.62 -29.66 -37.39
C PHE A 27 -10.73 -30.58 -38.25
N ASP A 28 -10.84 -31.89 -38.05
CA ASP A 28 -10.15 -32.88 -38.89
C ASP A 28 -10.98 -33.16 -40.15
N PRO A 29 -10.44 -32.96 -41.37
CA PRO A 29 -11.15 -33.26 -42.61
C PRO A 29 -11.64 -34.72 -42.71
N GLU A 30 -10.99 -35.68 -42.06
CA GLU A 30 -11.45 -37.08 -42.06
C GLU A 30 -12.81 -37.23 -41.38
N ASP A 31 -13.10 -36.43 -40.35
CA ASP A 31 -14.36 -36.47 -39.60
C ASP A 31 -15.57 -36.00 -40.44
N LEU A 32 -15.35 -35.24 -41.52
CA LEU A 32 -16.42 -34.87 -42.46
C LEU A 32 -16.95 -36.06 -43.25
N SER A 33 -16.11 -37.06 -43.50
CA SER A 33 -16.49 -38.26 -44.24
C SER A 33 -17.30 -39.24 -43.38
N HIS A 34 -17.13 -39.18 -42.05
CA HIS A 34 -17.78 -40.05 -41.08
C HIS A 34 -18.36 -39.23 -39.91
N PRO A 35 -19.45 -38.46 -40.13
CA PRO A 35 -20.06 -37.64 -39.09
C PRO A 35 -20.55 -38.52 -37.93
N ALA A 36 -20.19 -38.15 -36.70
CA ALA A 36 -20.79 -38.74 -35.50
C ALA A 36 -22.23 -38.21 -35.30
N GLU A 37 -23.05 -38.95 -34.54
CA GLU A 37 -24.45 -38.56 -34.25
C GLU A 37 -24.58 -37.21 -33.52
N GLU A 38 -23.51 -36.75 -32.86
CA GLU A 38 -23.46 -35.48 -32.13
C GLU A 38 -22.77 -34.35 -32.92
N GLY A 39 -22.43 -34.58 -34.19
CA GLY A 39 -21.73 -33.62 -35.05
C GLY A 39 -20.21 -33.79 -35.07
N PHE A 40 -19.50 -32.80 -35.61
CA PHE A 40 -18.07 -32.86 -35.87
C PHE A 40 -17.25 -32.35 -34.68
N PRO A 41 -16.24 -33.09 -34.21
CA PRO A 41 -15.33 -32.59 -33.19
C PRO A 41 -14.49 -31.45 -33.78
N GLN A 42 -14.48 -30.32 -33.08
CA GLN A 42 -13.76 -29.12 -33.51
C GLN A 42 -13.18 -28.35 -32.32
N GLU A 43 -12.08 -27.64 -32.56
CA GLU A 43 -11.49 -26.68 -31.63
C GLU A 43 -11.84 -25.25 -32.05
N VAL A 44 -12.73 -24.61 -31.29
CA VAL A 44 -13.14 -23.22 -31.51
C VAL A 44 -12.33 -22.29 -30.62
N THR A 45 -11.72 -21.26 -31.20
CA THR A 45 -11.05 -20.20 -30.44
C THR A 45 -12.07 -19.14 -30.00
N SER A 46 -12.50 -19.20 -28.74
CA SER A 46 -13.51 -18.29 -28.20
C SER A 46 -12.89 -17.16 -27.37
N PHE A 47 -13.34 -15.93 -27.58
CA PHE A 47 -12.94 -14.77 -26.78
C PHE A 47 -13.84 -14.61 -25.54
N THR A 48 -13.47 -15.33 -24.48
CA THR A 48 -14.34 -15.54 -23.31
C THR A 48 -13.96 -14.69 -22.10
N ARG A 49 -14.96 -14.44 -21.25
CA ARG A 49 -14.77 -13.89 -19.89
C ARG A 49 -14.33 -14.97 -18.88
N LEU A 50 -14.28 -16.24 -19.27
CA LEU A 50 -13.75 -17.34 -18.46
C LEU A 50 -12.22 -17.32 -18.46
N ASN A 51 -11.62 -16.77 -17.40
CA ASN A 51 -10.17 -16.62 -17.32
C ASN A 51 -9.67 -16.52 -15.87
N PRO A 52 -8.38 -16.80 -15.64
CA PRO A 52 -7.80 -16.76 -14.29
C PRO A 52 -7.90 -15.40 -13.59
N TYR A 53 -7.87 -14.29 -14.33
CA TYR A 53 -7.95 -12.95 -13.74
C TYR A 53 -9.34 -12.68 -13.15
N ASN A 54 -10.39 -12.99 -13.91
CA ASN A 54 -11.77 -12.90 -13.43
C ASN A 54 -12.04 -13.90 -12.29
N ALA A 55 -11.38 -15.06 -12.28
CA ALA A 55 -11.48 -16.01 -11.18
C ALA A 55 -10.93 -15.43 -9.86
N VAL A 56 -9.78 -14.74 -9.90
CA VAL A 56 -9.21 -14.03 -8.74
C VAL A 56 -10.16 -12.93 -8.27
N ILE A 57 -10.61 -12.04 -9.16
CA ILE A 57 -11.50 -10.92 -8.80
C ILE A 57 -12.81 -11.42 -8.19
N ARG A 58 -13.44 -12.44 -8.80
CA ARG A 58 -14.68 -13.03 -8.30
C ARG A 58 -14.48 -13.67 -6.93
N SER A 59 -13.38 -14.42 -6.75
CA SER A 59 -13.10 -15.10 -5.48
C SER A 59 -12.83 -14.10 -4.35
N ALA A 60 -12.11 -13.02 -4.62
CA ALA A 60 -11.87 -11.96 -3.64
C ALA A 60 -13.18 -11.29 -3.19
N ALA A 61 -14.08 -11.00 -4.13
CA ALA A 61 -15.37 -10.41 -3.81
C ALA A 61 -16.26 -11.35 -2.96
N LEU A 62 -16.29 -12.64 -3.29
CA LEU A 62 -17.02 -13.65 -2.50
C LEU A 62 -16.42 -13.86 -1.11
N GLN A 63 -15.08 -13.82 -0.99
CA GLN A 63 -14.41 -13.94 0.30
C GLN A 63 -14.66 -12.71 1.18
N LEU A 64 -14.69 -11.51 0.60
CA LEU A 64 -14.84 -10.26 1.34
C LEU A 64 -16.30 -9.95 1.72
N ALA A 65 -17.27 -10.26 0.86
CA ALA A 65 -18.69 -9.94 1.06
C ALA A 65 -19.26 -10.33 2.45
N PRO A 66 -19.05 -11.55 2.98
CA PRO A 66 -19.63 -11.94 4.27
C PRO A 66 -19.04 -11.18 5.47
N ILE A 67 -17.92 -10.47 5.27
CA ILE A 67 -17.15 -9.87 6.36
C ILE A 67 -17.28 -8.35 6.40
N VAL A 68 -17.79 -7.75 5.33
CA VAL A 68 -18.02 -6.30 5.28
C VAL A 68 -19.28 -5.95 6.10
N PRO A 69 -19.16 -5.09 7.13
CA PRO A 69 -20.31 -4.69 7.94
C PRO A 69 -21.25 -3.74 7.18
N ASP A 70 -20.72 -2.94 6.26
CA ASP A 70 -21.49 -2.01 5.44
C ASP A 70 -22.36 -2.75 4.42
N VAL A 71 -23.69 -2.60 4.53
CA VAL A 71 -24.67 -3.29 3.69
C VAL A 71 -24.53 -2.89 2.22
N GLU A 72 -24.30 -1.62 1.93
CA GLU A 72 -24.18 -1.12 0.56
C GLU A 72 -22.98 -1.76 -0.15
N THR A 73 -21.83 -1.78 0.52
CA THR A 73 -20.60 -2.40 0.00
C THR A 73 -20.76 -3.91 -0.16
N ARG A 74 -21.39 -4.60 0.81
CA ARG A 74 -21.68 -6.04 0.70
C ARG A 74 -22.51 -6.36 -0.55
N VAL A 75 -23.63 -5.65 -0.75
CA VAL A 75 -24.49 -5.84 -1.94
C VAL A 75 -23.74 -5.57 -3.24
N ARG A 76 -22.85 -4.57 -3.25
CA ARG A 76 -22.01 -4.27 -4.42
C ARG A 76 -21.02 -5.39 -4.74
N LEU A 77 -20.43 -6.03 -3.71
CA LEU A 77 -19.51 -7.16 -3.88
C LEU A 77 -20.24 -8.41 -4.38
N GLU A 78 -21.42 -8.70 -3.84
CA GLU A 78 -22.27 -9.81 -4.30
C GLU A 78 -22.71 -9.62 -5.75
N ARG A 79 -23.18 -8.41 -6.09
CA ARG A 79 -23.55 -8.06 -7.48
C ARG A 79 -22.36 -8.21 -8.43
N LEU A 80 -21.16 -7.82 -8.01
CA LEU A 80 -19.94 -8.02 -8.80
C LEU A 80 -19.67 -9.50 -9.03
N ALA A 81 -19.76 -10.32 -7.98
CA ALA A 81 -19.53 -11.76 -8.07
C ALA A 81 -20.55 -12.49 -8.96
N GLN A 82 -21.80 -11.99 -9.00
CA GLN A 82 -22.86 -12.46 -9.90
C GLN A 82 -22.69 -11.96 -11.33
N HIS A 83 -22.18 -10.74 -11.52
CA HIS A 83 -21.96 -10.18 -12.86
C HIS A 83 -20.83 -10.91 -13.61
N LEU A 84 -19.83 -11.43 -12.89
CA LEU A 84 -18.80 -12.26 -13.48
C LEU A 84 -19.35 -13.67 -13.74
N PRO A 85 -19.06 -14.27 -14.92
CA PRO A 85 -19.47 -15.65 -15.17
C PRO A 85 -18.84 -16.56 -14.11
N TYR A 86 -19.52 -17.68 -13.81
CA TYR A 86 -18.98 -18.65 -12.87
C TYR A 86 -17.58 -19.07 -13.30
N GLN A 87 -16.62 -18.89 -12.40
CA GLN A 87 -15.24 -19.36 -12.56
C GLN A 87 -14.98 -20.40 -11.49
N PRO A 88 -14.23 -21.48 -11.80
CA PRO A 88 -13.65 -22.30 -10.74
C PRO A 88 -12.76 -21.42 -9.86
N ARG A 89 -12.71 -21.74 -8.56
CA ARG A 89 -11.79 -21.07 -7.63
C ARG A 89 -10.36 -21.20 -8.16
N PRO A 90 -9.55 -20.12 -8.19
CA PRO A 90 -8.19 -20.21 -8.70
C PRO A 90 -7.39 -21.20 -7.83
N PRO A 91 -6.77 -22.24 -8.44
CA PRO A 91 -6.03 -23.25 -7.67
C PRO A 91 -4.73 -22.70 -7.08
N ARG A 92 -4.17 -21.65 -7.69
CA ARG A 92 -2.96 -20.95 -7.23
C ARG A 92 -3.07 -19.45 -7.48
N LEU A 93 -2.61 -18.68 -6.51
CA LEU A 93 -2.50 -17.22 -6.58
C LEU A 93 -1.13 -16.86 -7.15
N HIS A 94 -1.09 -16.37 -8.39
CA HIS A 94 0.15 -15.97 -9.04
C HIS A 94 0.19 -14.44 -9.20
N ASP A 95 1.34 -13.84 -8.92
CA ASP A 95 1.64 -12.46 -9.35
C ASP A 95 1.70 -12.44 -10.86
N ARG A 96 0.58 -12.07 -11.49
CA ARG A 96 0.49 -11.92 -12.94
C ARG A 96 0.26 -10.46 -13.25
N ARG A 97 1.18 -9.89 -14.03
CA ARG A 97 0.87 -8.66 -14.75
C ARG A 97 -0.18 -8.97 -15.82
N LEU A 98 -1.22 -8.17 -15.87
CA LEU A 98 -2.20 -8.25 -16.94
C LEU A 98 -1.55 -7.81 -18.27
N PRO A 99 -1.99 -8.40 -19.40
CA PRO A 99 -1.57 -7.96 -20.72
C PRO A 99 -1.81 -6.46 -20.92
N SER A 100 -1.01 -5.82 -21.79
CA SER A 100 -1.06 -4.36 -22.03
C SER A 100 -2.49 -3.84 -22.31
N ARG A 101 -3.26 -4.57 -23.13
CA ARG A 101 -4.66 -4.27 -23.47
C ARG A 101 -5.63 -4.23 -22.28
N SER A 102 -5.24 -4.84 -21.15
CA SER A 102 -6.04 -4.99 -19.94
C SER A 102 -5.40 -4.31 -18.72
N ARG A 103 -4.38 -3.47 -18.92
CA ARG A 103 -3.61 -2.82 -17.85
C ARG A 103 -4.49 -1.99 -16.89
N SER A 104 -5.59 -1.42 -17.37
CA SER A 104 -6.53 -0.67 -16.52
C SER A 104 -7.16 -1.50 -15.40
N TRP A 105 -7.15 -2.82 -15.53
CA TRP A 105 -7.66 -3.75 -14.52
C TRP A 105 -6.61 -4.14 -13.46
N GLN A 106 -5.33 -3.82 -13.66
CA GLN A 106 -4.24 -4.19 -12.76
C GLN A 106 -4.52 -3.80 -11.29
N PRO A 107 -4.97 -2.56 -10.98
CA PRO A 107 -5.23 -2.20 -9.58
C PRO A 107 -6.36 -3.03 -8.93
N THR A 108 -7.36 -3.44 -9.71
CA THR A 108 -8.45 -4.29 -9.19
C THR A 108 -7.96 -5.73 -8.98
N PHE A 109 -7.10 -6.22 -9.87
CA PHE A 109 -6.51 -7.54 -9.76
C PHE A 109 -5.53 -7.64 -8.59
N ASP A 110 -4.65 -6.65 -8.42
CA ASP A 110 -3.67 -6.60 -7.32
C ASP A 110 -4.38 -6.56 -5.97
N LEU A 111 -5.37 -5.68 -5.80
CA LEU A 111 -6.18 -5.65 -4.58
C LEU A 111 -6.90 -6.97 -4.32
N SER A 112 -7.41 -7.62 -5.36
CA SER A 112 -8.07 -8.92 -5.23
C SER A 112 -7.08 -10.00 -4.79
N LEU A 113 -5.85 -9.96 -5.31
CA LEU A 113 -4.76 -10.86 -4.93
C LEU A 113 -4.36 -10.65 -3.47
N ASP A 114 -4.25 -9.39 -3.03
CA ASP A 114 -3.94 -9.02 -1.65
C ASP A 114 -5.02 -9.54 -0.66
N ILE A 115 -6.29 -9.38 -1.03
CA ILE A 115 -7.43 -9.93 -0.26
C ILE A 115 -7.33 -11.45 -0.14
N LEU A 116 -7.09 -12.15 -1.26
CA LEU A 116 -7.02 -13.62 -1.27
C LEU A 116 -5.79 -14.17 -0.55
N ARG A 117 -4.69 -13.41 -0.49
CA ARG A 117 -3.46 -13.77 0.23
C ARG A 117 -3.59 -13.63 1.74
N GLY A 118 -4.70 -13.09 2.24
CA GLY A 118 -4.89 -12.89 3.66
C GLY A 118 -3.95 -11.82 4.22
N LEU A 119 -3.76 -10.71 3.49
CA LEU A 119 -3.28 -9.46 4.09
C LEU A 119 -4.34 -8.99 5.11
N GLY A 120 -4.27 -9.63 6.27
CA GLY A 120 -5.19 -9.56 7.39
C GLY A 120 -5.33 -10.93 8.05
N GLY A 121 -4.70 -11.08 9.21
CA GLY A 121 -4.39 -12.37 9.84
C GLY A 121 -5.57 -13.33 9.94
N ALA A 122 -5.38 -14.54 9.42
CA ALA A 122 -6.22 -15.67 9.78
C ALA A 122 -5.85 -16.10 11.20
N TYR A 123 -6.79 -16.01 12.12
CA TYR A 123 -6.83 -16.98 13.22
C TYR A 123 -8.19 -17.64 13.20
N ASP A 124 -8.21 -18.91 12.80
CA ASP A 124 -9.42 -19.71 12.83
C ASP A 124 -9.21 -20.97 13.66
N PRO A 125 -10.01 -21.22 14.71
CA PRO A 125 -10.15 -22.56 15.25
C PRO A 125 -11.25 -23.38 14.54
N LYS A 126 -12.23 -22.75 13.85
CA LYS A 126 -13.24 -23.36 12.93
C LYS A 126 -14.30 -22.41 12.28
N ASN A 127 -14.41 -21.12 12.63
CA ASN A 127 -15.10 -20.08 11.83
C ASN A 127 -14.81 -18.63 12.31
N ALA A 128 -13.56 -18.17 12.30
CA ALA A 128 -13.21 -16.76 12.55
C ALA A 128 -12.46 -16.17 11.34
N LEU A 129 -13.24 -15.64 10.37
CA LEU A 129 -12.73 -14.82 9.29
C LEU A 129 -12.77 -13.35 9.74
N ALA A 130 -11.67 -12.87 10.32
CA ALA A 130 -11.41 -11.44 10.49
C ALA A 130 -10.35 -10.99 9.45
N PRO A 131 -10.73 -10.56 8.24
CA PRO A 131 -9.86 -9.87 7.30
C PRO A 131 -9.67 -8.44 7.82
N GLY A 132 -9.06 -8.29 8.98
CA GLY A 132 -8.54 -7.01 9.41
C GLY A 132 -7.22 -6.83 8.71
N TYR A 133 -7.05 -5.86 7.81
CA TYR A 133 -5.74 -5.53 7.26
C TYR A 133 -4.75 -5.34 8.42
N ILE A 134 -3.83 -6.29 8.63
CA ILE A 134 -2.71 -6.07 9.54
C ILE A 134 -1.71 -5.25 8.73
N MET A 135 -2.02 -3.96 8.55
CA MET A 135 -0.99 -3.01 8.19
C MET A 135 -0.19 -2.74 9.44
N GLN A 136 1.13 -2.83 9.33
CA GLN A 136 1.99 -2.24 10.32
C GLN A 136 1.78 -0.73 10.21
N THR A 137 0.95 -0.18 11.09
CA THR A 137 0.51 1.22 11.03
C THR A 137 1.66 2.21 11.08
N TRP A 138 2.78 1.83 11.71
CA TRP A 138 4.03 2.58 11.68
C TRP A 138 4.64 2.68 10.27
N GLN A 139 4.59 1.62 9.46
CA GLN A 139 5.08 1.65 8.07
C GLN A 139 4.20 2.53 7.19
N VAL A 140 2.89 2.48 7.40
CA VAL A 140 1.94 3.35 6.67
C VAL A 140 2.21 4.81 6.99
N TRP A 141 2.52 5.10 8.26
CA TRP A 141 2.89 6.44 8.72
C TRP A 141 4.19 6.93 8.05
N GLU A 142 5.25 6.14 8.09
CA GLU A 142 6.54 6.45 7.45
C GLU A 142 6.38 6.69 5.93
N GLN A 143 5.59 5.85 5.25
CA GLN A 143 5.29 6.02 3.83
C GLN A 143 4.50 7.30 3.55
N LEU A 144 3.54 7.64 4.41
CA LEU A 144 2.79 8.89 4.27
C LEU A 144 3.71 10.10 4.41
N ILE A 145 4.59 10.11 5.42
CA ILE A 145 5.61 11.17 5.61
C ILE A 145 6.51 11.28 4.37
N SER A 146 7.03 10.16 3.88
CA SER A 146 7.86 10.09 2.68
C SER A 146 7.17 10.66 1.43
N LEU A 147 5.91 10.29 1.21
CA LEU A 147 5.10 10.80 0.10
C LEU A 147 4.85 12.31 0.24
N SER A 148 4.58 12.77 1.46
CA SER A 148 4.32 14.18 1.74
C SER A 148 5.54 15.05 1.47
N LEU A 149 6.73 14.64 1.91
CA LEU A 149 7.98 15.34 1.59
C LEU A 149 8.19 15.47 0.09
N ARG A 150 8.06 14.37 -0.65
CA ARG A 150 8.23 14.36 -2.11
C ARG A 150 7.16 15.17 -2.85
N SER A 151 6.00 15.38 -2.25
CA SER A 151 4.93 16.16 -2.86
C SER A 151 5.12 17.67 -2.77
N VAL A 152 5.91 18.13 -1.79
CA VAL A 152 6.12 19.58 -1.53
C VAL A 152 7.51 20.03 -1.93
N PHE A 153 8.53 19.22 -1.66
CA PHE A 153 9.92 19.57 -1.95
C PHE A 153 10.39 19.01 -3.29
N SER A 154 11.40 19.66 -3.88
CA SER A 154 12.01 19.17 -5.11
C SER A 154 12.65 17.79 -4.89
N PRO A 155 12.71 16.91 -5.91
CA PRO A 155 13.35 15.60 -5.78
C PRO A 155 14.82 15.65 -5.34
N LYS A 156 15.54 16.76 -5.59
CA LYS A 156 16.93 16.95 -5.16
C LYS A 156 17.04 17.36 -3.69
N SER A 157 15.96 17.90 -3.12
CA SER A 157 15.92 18.40 -1.75
C SER A 157 15.55 17.32 -0.74
N VAL A 158 15.08 16.14 -1.18
CA VAL A 158 14.63 15.05 -0.31
C VAL A 158 15.41 13.78 -0.61
N VAL A 159 16.11 13.27 0.39
CA VAL A 159 16.81 11.98 0.33
C VAL A 159 16.14 11.05 1.34
N LEU A 160 15.52 9.96 0.86
CA LEU A 160 14.84 8.97 1.71
C LEU A 160 15.77 7.81 2.03
N GLN A 161 15.75 7.35 3.29
CA GLN A 161 16.40 6.12 3.77
C GLN A 161 17.86 5.95 3.29
N ALA A 162 18.61 7.05 3.25
CA ALA A 162 20.02 7.00 2.87
C ALA A 162 20.83 6.27 3.94
N GLN A 163 21.75 5.43 3.47
CA GLN A 163 22.67 4.73 4.34
C GLN A 163 23.80 5.67 4.79
N HIS A 164 23.96 5.81 6.10
CA HIS A 164 25.05 6.58 6.69
C HIS A 164 25.89 5.71 7.62
N LYS A 165 27.21 5.79 7.51
CA LYS A 165 28.13 5.03 8.37
C LYS A 165 28.24 5.73 9.73
N LEU A 166 27.79 5.05 10.77
CA LEU A 166 27.92 5.52 12.16
C LEU A 166 29.25 5.04 12.78
N GLY A 167 29.69 3.84 12.42
CA GLY A 167 30.90 3.26 13.00
C GLY A 167 31.21 1.88 12.46
N THR A 168 31.86 1.05 13.28
CA THR A 168 32.16 -0.34 12.96
C THR A 168 31.85 -1.25 14.14
N ARG A 169 31.45 -2.49 13.86
CA ARG A 169 31.23 -3.55 14.86
C ARG A 169 32.14 -4.73 14.55
N ARG A 170 32.73 -5.32 15.59
CA ARG A 170 33.54 -6.54 15.49
C ARG A 170 32.70 -7.75 15.90
N VAL A 171 32.59 -8.74 15.00
CA VAL A 171 31.95 -10.03 15.28
C VAL A 171 32.99 -11.11 15.04
N GLY A 172 33.54 -11.67 16.11
CA GLY A 172 34.71 -12.54 16.04
C GLY A 172 35.94 -11.81 15.50
N ARG A 173 36.52 -12.32 14.41
CA ARG A 173 37.66 -11.67 13.71
C ARG A 173 37.23 -10.68 12.62
N ALA A 174 35.94 -10.63 12.26
CA ALA A 174 35.45 -9.76 11.19
C ALA A 174 35.04 -8.38 11.72
N VAL A 175 35.49 -7.32 11.05
CA VAL A 175 35.00 -5.94 11.25
C VAL A 175 33.95 -5.66 10.18
N LYS A 176 32.75 -5.26 10.61
CA LYS A 176 31.64 -4.87 9.74
C LYS A 176 31.25 -3.43 10.00
N ASP A 177 30.83 -2.72 8.97
CA ASP A 177 30.32 -1.36 9.14
C ASP A 177 28.98 -1.37 9.89
N LEU A 178 28.83 -0.40 10.79
CA LEU A 178 27.60 -0.09 11.49
C LEU A 178 26.97 1.12 10.81
N HIS A 179 25.77 0.94 10.30
CA HIS A 179 25.04 1.96 9.56
C HIS A 179 23.78 2.38 10.29
N VAL A 180 23.35 3.59 9.99
CA VAL A 180 22.04 4.13 10.35
C VAL A 180 21.32 4.59 9.10
N TYR A 181 19.99 4.65 9.19
CA TYR A 181 19.10 4.90 8.07
C TYR A 181 18.00 5.85 8.55
N PRO A 182 18.24 7.18 8.57
CA PRO A 182 17.18 8.13 8.84
C PRO A 182 16.10 8.01 7.77
N ASP A 183 14.82 8.13 8.15
CA ASP A 183 13.70 7.99 7.20
C ASP A 183 13.83 8.98 6.04
N ALA A 184 14.16 10.24 6.35
CA ALA A 184 14.45 11.24 5.35
C ALA A 184 15.45 12.32 5.83
N ILE A 185 16.14 12.89 4.85
CA ILE A 185 16.91 14.13 5.01
C ILE A 185 16.35 15.14 4.01
N VAL A 186 15.95 16.31 4.53
CA VAL A 186 15.34 17.38 3.75
C VAL A 186 16.23 18.61 3.77
N SER A 187 16.49 19.19 2.59
CA SER A 187 17.15 20.49 2.47
C SER A 187 16.08 21.58 2.30
N VAL A 188 16.01 22.49 3.27
CA VAL A 188 15.07 23.61 3.32
C VAL A 188 15.84 24.92 3.23
N GLY A 189 15.33 25.90 2.47
CA GLY A 189 15.95 27.21 2.27
C GLY A 189 16.19 27.54 0.80
N THR A 190 16.81 28.69 0.55
CA THR A 190 17.20 29.16 -0.80
C THR A 190 18.65 28.79 -1.10
N GLU A 191 19.03 28.80 -2.38
CA GLU A 191 20.44 28.57 -2.79
C GLU A 191 21.37 29.56 -2.06
N GLY A 192 22.25 29.03 -1.21
CA GLY A 192 23.18 29.80 -0.37
C GLY A 192 22.96 29.64 1.14
N ASP A 193 21.76 29.27 1.58
CA ASP A 193 21.41 29.05 3.00
C ASP A 193 20.53 27.80 3.14
N LEU A 194 21.07 26.66 2.68
CA LEU A 194 20.38 25.38 2.73
C LEU A 194 20.59 24.73 4.09
N ARG A 195 19.55 24.77 4.91
CA ARG A 195 19.47 24.02 6.16
C ARG A 195 19.08 22.58 5.86
N LYS A 196 19.87 21.62 6.35
CA LYS A 196 19.50 20.20 6.30
C LYS A 196 18.81 19.79 7.59
N ILE A 197 17.73 19.03 7.47
CA ILE A 197 16.93 18.56 8.59
C ILE A 197 16.76 17.05 8.43
N ILE A 198 17.10 16.30 9.48
CA ILE A 198 16.75 14.90 9.61
C ILE A 198 15.26 14.81 9.97
N VAL A 199 14.51 13.99 9.26
CA VAL A 199 13.10 13.73 9.52
C VAL A 199 12.95 12.25 9.83
N ASP A 200 12.32 11.95 10.96
CA ASP A 200 12.08 10.57 11.39
C ASP A 200 10.63 10.39 11.84
N ALA A 201 9.95 9.38 11.30
CA ALA A 201 8.54 9.15 11.51
C ALA A 201 8.31 8.23 12.72
N LYS A 202 7.65 8.75 13.76
CA LYS A 202 7.38 8.04 15.00
C LYS A 202 5.90 7.76 15.16
N TYR A 203 5.53 6.50 15.43
CA TYR A 203 4.13 6.08 15.55
C TYR A 203 3.67 5.87 17.01
N LYS A 204 4.55 5.41 17.89
CA LYS A 204 4.30 5.22 19.32
C LYS A 204 5.52 5.70 20.09
N GLY A 205 5.33 6.40 21.20
CA GLY A 205 6.44 6.84 22.04
C GLY A 205 6.26 8.18 22.73
N HIS A 206 5.23 8.97 22.36
CA HIS A 206 5.12 10.31 22.92
C HIS A 206 4.34 10.40 24.24
N VAL A 207 3.77 9.32 24.77
CA VAL A 207 3.14 9.31 26.10
C VAL A 207 3.92 8.37 27.01
N GLU A 208 4.82 8.94 27.82
CA GLU A 208 5.51 8.22 28.88
C GLU A 208 4.99 8.72 30.24
N ARG A 209 4.54 7.80 31.10
CA ARG A 209 4.11 8.10 32.49
C ARG A 209 3.06 9.22 32.62
N GLY A 210 2.19 9.37 31.63
CA GLY A 210 1.10 10.37 31.63
C GLY A 210 1.51 11.76 31.16
N THR A 211 2.77 11.95 30.74
CA THR A 211 3.25 13.19 30.14
C THR A 211 3.56 13.00 28.66
N THR A 212 3.13 13.95 27.84
CA THR A 212 3.50 14.01 26.42
C THR A 212 4.96 14.44 26.28
N GLY A 213 5.80 13.64 25.62
CA GLY A 213 7.25 13.85 25.55
C GLY A 213 7.93 13.06 24.44
N ILE A 214 9.26 13.11 24.39
CA ILE A 214 10.06 12.32 23.44
C ILE A 214 10.70 11.19 24.24
N SER A 215 10.60 9.94 23.77
CA SER A 215 11.25 8.82 24.46
C SER A 215 12.78 8.97 24.40
N ASN A 216 13.49 8.51 25.43
CA ASN A 216 14.96 8.51 25.40
C ASN A 216 15.52 7.68 24.23
N ALA A 217 14.82 6.62 23.83
CA ALA A 217 15.22 5.79 22.68
C ALA A 217 15.21 6.61 21.38
N ASP A 218 14.16 7.41 21.15
CA ASP A 218 14.07 8.26 19.97
C ASP A 218 15.12 9.38 19.99
N ILE A 219 15.45 9.92 21.18
CA ILE A 219 16.54 10.88 21.34
C ILE A 219 17.88 10.25 20.97
N TYR A 220 18.19 9.06 21.48
CA TYR A 220 19.46 8.38 21.20
C TYR A 220 19.61 8.02 19.72
N GLU A 221 18.51 7.61 19.08
CA GLU A 221 18.49 7.32 17.66
C GLU A 221 18.74 8.57 16.82
N ALA A 222 18.05 9.68 17.11
CA ALA A 222 18.27 10.95 16.43
C ALA A 222 19.70 11.49 16.62
N LEU A 223 20.31 11.30 17.80
CA LEU A 223 21.72 11.61 18.02
C LEU A 223 22.64 10.72 17.17
N ALA A 224 22.33 9.44 17.02
CA ALA A 224 23.07 8.54 16.13
C ALA A 224 22.97 8.99 14.66
N PHE A 225 21.78 9.39 14.20
CA PHE A 225 21.59 9.96 12.87
C PHE A 225 22.38 11.24 12.67
N SER A 226 22.32 12.15 13.64
CA SER A 226 23.07 13.40 13.62
C SER A 226 24.57 13.15 13.50
N ARG A 227 25.13 12.26 14.32
CA ARG A 227 26.56 11.89 14.28
C ARG A 227 26.98 11.28 12.95
N ALA A 228 26.15 10.43 12.35
CA ALA A 228 26.47 9.78 11.08
C ALA A 228 26.32 10.70 9.85
N THR A 229 25.50 11.75 9.95
CA THR A 229 25.17 12.65 8.83
C THR A 229 25.87 14.01 8.93
N GLY A 230 26.30 14.42 10.12
CA GLY A 230 26.78 15.77 10.41
C GLY A 230 25.68 16.82 10.50
N ILE A 231 24.40 16.43 10.56
CA ILE A 231 23.25 17.34 10.60
C ILE A 231 22.82 17.56 12.05
N SER A 232 22.78 18.81 12.51
CA SER A 232 22.44 19.19 13.89
C SER A 232 20.96 19.43 14.13
N ASP A 233 20.11 19.35 13.10
CA ASP A 233 18.67 19.57 13.20
C ASP A 233 17.89 18.31 12.88
N ALA A 234 17.05 17.88 13.81
CA ALA A 234 16.18 16.72 13.64
C ALA A 234 14.73 17.04 14.02
N VAL A 235 13.79 16.45 13.27
CA VAL A 235 12.36 16.54 13.52
C VAL A 235 11.79 15.13 13.63
N LEU A 236 11.22 14.81 14.78
CA LEU A 236 10.46 13.59 15.03
C LEU A 236 8.98 13.87 14.75
N VAL A 237 8.38 13.11 13.83
CA VAL A 237 7.04 13.39 13.32
C VAL A 237 6.06 12.34 13.80
N TYR A 238 5.05 12.76 14.55
CA TYR A 238 4.04 11.90 15.17
C TYR A 238 2.66 12.14 14.56
N PRO A 239 1.84 11.10 14.40
CA PRO A 239 0.42 11.29 14.15
C PRO A 239 -0.22 11.82 15.43
N ARG A 240 -1.08 12.83 15.30
CA ARG A 240 -1.84 13.33 16.45
C ARG A 240 -2.85 12.27 16.92
N PRO A 241 -2.84 11.87 18.20
CA PRO A 241 -3.85 10.98 18.73
C PRO A 241 -5.20 11.71 18.81
N VAL A 242 -6.29 10.99 18.56
CA VAL A 242 -7.65 11.51 18.69
C VAL A 242 -8.28 10.90 19.93
N ASP A 243 -8.39 11.69 20.98
CA ASP A 243 -9.05 11.31 22.23
C ASP A 243 -10.47 11.88 22.24
N GLY A 244 -11.48 11.01 22.12
CA GLY A 244 -12.89 11.42 22.16
C GLY A 244 -13.39 12.02 20.83
N VAL A 245 -14.06 13.17 20.89
CA VAL A 245 -14.64 13.81 19.71
C VAL A 245 -13.54 14.53 18.92
N PRO A 246 -13.36 14.22 17.61
CA PRO A 246 -12.36 14.90 16.80
C PRO A 246 -12.54 16.42 16.84
N SER A 247 -11.44 17.11 17.09
CA SER A 247 -11.34 18.57 17.07
C SER A 247 -10.75 19.05 15.75
N ALA A 248 -10.83 20.35 15.48
CA ALA A 248 -10.21 20.96 14.30
C ALA A 248 -8.70 20.66 14.21
N LEU A 249 -8.06 20.55 15.37
CA LEU A 249 -6.64 20.27 15.55
C LEU A 249 -6.22 18.86 15.12
N ASP A 250 -7.17 17.94 15.00
CA ASP A 250 -6.97 16.56 14.52
C ASP A 250 -7.08 16.47 12.99
N GLU A 251 -7.61 17.50 12.34
CA GLU A 251 -7.75 17.55 10.88
C GLU A 251 -6.42 17.82 10.16
N VAL A 252 -6.32 17.33 8.93
CA VAL A 252 -5.23 17.68 8.01
C VAL A 252 -5.11 19.20 7.84
N GLY A 253 -3.87 19.68 7.76
CA GLY A 253 -3.58 21.12 7.71
C GLY A 253 -3.12 21.70 9.05
N HIS A 254 -3.07 20.89 10.11
CA HIS A 254 -2.53 21.28 11.41
C HIS A 254 -1.25 20.51 11.73
N ALA A 255 -0.22 21.27 12.11
CA ALA A 255 1.03 20.78 12.65
C ALA A 255 1.34 21.53 13.95
N LYS A 256 1.81 20.84 14.98
CA LYS A 256 2.16 21.47 16.27
C LYS A 256 3.42 20.84 16.85
N GLU A 257 4.41 21.68 17.15
CA GLU A 257 5.53 21.29 18.00
C GLU A 257 5.02 21.12 19.44
N PHE A 258 5.23 19.93 20.02
CA PHE A 258 4.81 19.64 21.41
C PHE A 258 6.00 19.44 22.34
N ALA A 259 7.19 19.15 21.82
CA ALA A 259 8.40 19.03 22.60
C ALA A 259 9.64 19.47 21.81
N ARG A 260 10.64 19.97 22.54
CA ARG A 260 11.95 20.35 22.02
C ARG A 260 13.04 19.88 22.98
N VAL A 261 14.08 19.27 22.43
CA VAL A 261 15.25 18.80 23.17
C VAL A 261 16.51 19.32 22.49
N VAL A 262 17.45 19.80 23.28
CA VAL A 262 18.81 20.12 22.81
C VAL A 262 19.77 19.19 23.52
N ALA A 263 20.47 18.34 22.77
CA ALA A 263 21.40 17.36 23.30
C ALA A 263 22.60 17.22 22.37
N ASP A 264 23.82 17.29 22.92
CA ASP A 264 25.07 17.12 22.15
C ASP A 264 25.19 18.06 20.93
N GLY A 265 24.70 19.29 21.05
CA GLY A 265 24.67 20.27 19.95
C GLY A 265 23.60 20.01 18.88
N VAL A 266 22.77 18.97 19.06
CA VAL A 266 21.67 18.62 18.17
C VAL A 266 20.37 19.20 18.72
N THR A 267 19.61 19.88 17.87
CA THR A 267 18.26 20.36 18.16
C THR A 267 17.25 19.36 17.61
N LEU A 268 16.49 18.74 18.51
CA LEU A 268 15.40 17.80 18.20
C LEU A 268 14.07 18.49 18.48
N ARG A 269 13.19 18.54 17.48
CA ARG A 269 11.80 18.98 17.63
C ARG A 269 10.88 17.80 17.44
N ALA A 270 9.86 17.66 18.29
CA ALA A 270 8.79 16.70 18.07
C ALA A 270 7.52 17.42 17.65
N VAL A 271 7.00 17.02 16.50
CA VAL A 271 5.85 17.64 15.84
C VAL A 271 4.75 16.60 15.70
N GLU A 272 3.53 16.97 16.08
CA GLU A 272 2.31 16.22 15.79
C GLU A 272 1.62 16.77 14.55
N LEU A 273 1.08 15.88 13.72
CA LEU A 273 0.28 16.23 12.54
C LEU A 273 -1.13 15.69 12.67
N GLY A 274 -2.13 16.53 12.38
CA GLY A 274 -3.51 16.11 12.23
C GLY A 274 -3.71 15.26 10.97
N VAL A 275 -4.39 14.12 11.11
CA VAL A 275 -4.60 13.13 10.03
C VAL A 275 -6.06 12.98 9.60
N CYS A 276 -7.01 13.51 10.38
CA CYS A 276 -8.43 13.41 10.09
C CYS A 276 -8.77 14.13 8.77
N GLY A 277 -9.55 13.48 7.92
CA GLY A 277 -9.95 14.03 6.63
C GLY A 277 -8.91 13.93 5.52
N ILE A 278 -7.81 13.18 5.70
CA ILE A 278 -6.79 12.98 4.66
C ILE A 278 -7.33 12.39 3.35
N SER A 279 -8.39 11.58 3.43
CA SER A 279 -9.07 10.96 2.29
C SER A 279 -9.98 11.93 1.52
N ARG A 280 -10.27 13.12 2.06
CA ARG A 280 -11.08 14.15 1.38
C ARG A 280 -10.30 14.77 0.22
N ARG A 281 -11.01 15.40 -0.72
CA ARG A 281 -10.39 16.11 -1.85
C ARG A 281 -9.42 17.18 -1.33
N GLY A 282 -8.16 17.11 -1.75
CA GLY A 282 -7.10 18.01 -1.30
C GLY A 282 -6.54 17.73 0.11
N GLY A 283 -7.02 16.68 0.80
CA GLY A 283 -6.59 16.35 2.15
C GLY A 283 -5.09 16.05 2.24
N LEU A 284 -4.57 15.21 1.33
CA LEU A 284 -3.14 14.92 1.25
C LEU A 284 -2.29 16.18 1.00
N LYS A 285 -2.76 17.09 0.13
CA LYS A 285 -2.06 18.35 -0.15
C LYS A 285 -1.96 19.21 1.11
N ARG A 286 -3.07 19.43 1.81
CA ARG A 286 -3.11 20.18 3.07
C ARG A 286 -2.23 19.56 4.14
N PHE A 287 -2.24 18.23 4.25
CA PHE A 287 -1.38 17.49 5.16
C PHE A 287 0.10 17.76 4.85
N SER A 288 0.51 17.61 3.58
CA SER A 288 1.89 17.85 3.18
C SER A 288 2.34 19.30 3.36
N GLU A 289 1.48 20.28 3.05
CA GLU A 289 1.78 21.71 3.25
C GLU A 289 1.97 22.06 4.72
N ALA A 290 1.09 21.56 5.61
CA ALA A 290 1.24 21.76 7.05
C ALA A 290 2.49 21.08 7.59
N PHE A 291 2.80 19.88 7.11
CA PHE A 291 4.02 19.20 7.50
C PHE A 291 5.27 19.98 7.06
N ALA A 292 5.33 20.43 5.81
CA ALA A 292 6.44 21.22 5.31
C ALA A 292 6.62 22.54 6.07
N GLY A 293 5.53 23.19 6.48
CA GLY A 293 5.58 24.39 7.32
C GLY A 293 6.09 24.15 8.75
N ALA A 294 6.15 22.89 9.19
CA ALA A 294 6.67 22.51 10.50
C ALA A 294 8.18 22.17 10.50
N LEU A 295 8.79 22.04 9.32
CA LEU A 295 10.23 21.78 9.14
C LEU A 295 11.01 23.09 9.18
#